data_AF-A0A3B9K7C2-F1
#
_entry.id   AF-A0A3B9K7C2-F1
#
_cell.length_a   1.000
_cell.length_b   1.000
_cell.length_c   1.000
_cell.angle_alpha   90.00
_cell.angle_beta   90.00
_cell.angle_gamma   90.00
#
_symmetry.space_group_name_H-M   'P 1'
#
loop_
_entity.id
_entity.type
_entity.pdbx_description
1 polymer ?
#
loop_
_entity_poly.entity_id
_entity_poly.type
_entity_poly.pdbx_seq_one_letter_code
_entity_poly.pdbx_strand_id
1 'polypeptide(L)'
;GYYLRADVRPAGEFPEERRVRNPEFEEKGYAYLDRIRELCESRGIKLLFFKAPSLYPVWHDEWNMQIEEYAANYGIPYINALEEIDNIGIDFDTDTYDGGLHMSVYGAEKVSSWLGPMLRDMGLPDHREDTALTSLWEEKTARYEAVKEAQAREFAEKGYLSQFAGEE
;
A
#
# COMPACT_ATOMS: atom_id res chain seq x y z
N GLY A 1 -0.63 10.48 3.11
CA GLY A 1 -1.68 9.87 2.28
C GLY A 1 -1.06 9.40 0.98
N TYR A 2 -1.77 8.62 0.16
CA TYR A 2 -1.28 8.25 -1.18
C TYR A 2 -1.21 9.48 -2.08
N TYR A 3 -0.12 9.60 -2.85
CA TYR A 3 0.05 10.59 -3.89
C TYR A 3 0.34 9.84 -5.19
N LEU A 4 -0.34 10.19 -6.28
CA LEU A 4 -0.07 9.60 -7.59
C LEU A 4 1.33 10.01 -8.04
N ARG A 5 2.18 9.00 -8.28
CA ARG A 5 3.57 9.11 -8.72
C ARG A 5 3.79 8.23 -9.95
N ALA A 6 3.90 8.84 -11.12
CA ALA A 6 4.24 8.14 -12.37
C ALA A 6 5.73 8.16 -12.70
N ASP A 7 6.54 8.79 -11.86
CA ASP A 7 7.99 8.62 -11.86
C ASP A 7 8.39 7.28 -11.28
N VAL A 8 9.56 6.82 -11.72
CA VAL A 8 10.11 5.52 -11.37
C VAL A 8 11.54 5.71 -10.91
N ARG A 9 11.87 5.07 -9.79
CA ARG A 9 13.24 4.92 -9.33
C ARG A 9 13.47 3.44 -9.02
N PRO A 10 14.29 2.74 -9.83
CA PRO A 10 14.59 1.33 -9.60
C PRO A 10 15.15 1.10 -8.20
N ALA A 11 14.87 -0.09 -7.65
CA ALA A 11 15.44 -0.50 -6.38
C ALA A 11 16.98 -0.38 -6.39
N GLY A 12 17.51 0.21 -5.34
CA GLY A 12 18.95 0.35 -5.14
C GLY A 12 19.52 -0.74 -4.25
N GLU A 13 20.78 -0.57 -3.88
CA GLU A 13 21.38 -1.33 -2.79
C GLU A 13 20.83 -0.83 -1.45
N PHE A 14 20.38 -1.75 -0.60
CA PHE A 14 19.95 -1.45 0.76
C PHE A 14 21.06 -1.79 1.76
N PRO A 15 21.09 -1.13 2.93
CA PRO A 15 21.94 -1.57 4.02
C PRO A 15 21.68 -3.05 4.34
N GLU A 16 22.74 -3.78 4.68
CA GLU A 16 22.60 -5.15 5.19
C GLU A 16 21.58 -5.19 6.34
N GLU A 17 20.74 -6.23 6.31
CA GLU A 17 19.78 -6.48 7.36
C GLU A 17 20.49 -6.54 8.71
N ARG A 18 20.08 -5.66 9.63
CA ARG A 18 20.64 -5.64 10.97
C ARG A 18 19.76 -6.45 11.89
N ARG A 19 20.38 -7.33 12.67
CA ARG A 19 19.68 -8.04 13.74
C ARG A 19 18.99 -7.04 14.67
N VAL A 20 17.68 -7.22 14.84
CA VAL A 20 16.89 -6.42 15.77
C VAL A 20 17.23 -6.85 17.20
N ARG A 21 17.69 -5.89 18.03
CA ARG A 21 18.05 -6.19 19.43
C ARG A 21 16.83 -6.40 20.32
N ASN A 22 15.77 -5.65 20.05
CA ASN A 22 14.46 -5.78 20.68
C ASN A 22 13.41 -5.73 19.57
N PRO A 23 12.88 -6.87 19.13
CA PRO A 23 11.89 -6.91 18.04
C PRO A 23 10.51 -6.47 18.50
N GLU A 24 10.26 -6.33 19.81
CA GLU A 24 8.96 -5.94 20.33
C GLU A 24 8.52 -4.56 19.84
N PHE A 25 7.28 -4.45 19.37
CA PHE A 25 6.67 -3.15 19.14
C PHE A 25 6.57 -2.38 20.45
N GLU A 26 6.79 -1.06 20.37
CA GLU A 26 6.58 -0.18 21.51
C GLU A 26 5.11 -0.23 21.98
N GLU A 27 4.87 -0.10 23.28
CA GLU A 27 3.52 -0.04 23.88
C GLU A 27 2.61 0.98 23.18
N LYS A 28 3.20 2.08 22.71
CA LYS A 28 2.48 3.11 21.95
C LYS A 28 1.89 2.56 20.66
N GLY A 29 2.59 1.67 19.96
CA GLY A 29 2.11 1.00 18.74
C GLY A 29 0.86 0.19 19.02
N TYR A 30 0.93 -0.72 20.01
CA TYR A 30 -0.23 -1.50 20.45
C TYR A 30 -1.39 -0.63 20.93
N ALA A 31 -1.12 0.45 21.67
CA ALA A 31 -2.16 1.37 22.12
C ALA A 31 -2.92 2.03 20.94
N TYR A 32 -2.26 2.27 19.80
CA TYR A 32 -2.96 2.75 18.60
C TYR A 32 -3.69 1.64 17.84
N LEU A 33 -3.14 0.42 17.80
CA LEU A 33 -3.86 -0.74 17.25
C LEU A 33 -5.15 -1.01 18.01
N ASP A 34 -5.11 -0.94 19.35
CA ASP A 34 -6.28 -1.08 20.21
C ASP A 34 -7.33 0.00 19.89
N ARG A 35 -6.90 1.27 19.82
CA ARG A 35 -7.81 2.39 19.51
C ARG A 35 -8.46 2.25 18.12
N ILE A 36 -7.72 1.77 17.13
CA ILE A 36 -8.25 1.53 15.78
C ILE A 36 -9.26 0.39 15.81
N ARG A 37 -8.91 -0.75 16.42
CA ARG A 37 -9.80 -1.91 16.59
C ARG A 37 -11.09 -1.52 17.29
N GLU A 38 -10.99 -0.92 18.48
CA GLU A 38 -12.14 -0.54 19.31
C GLU A 38 -13.07 0.45 18.59
N LEU A 39 -12.48 1.40 17.85
CA LEU A 39 -13.26 2.34 17.06
C LEU A 39 -14.01 1.60 15.95
N CYS A 40 -13.34 0.71 15.21
CA CYS A 40 -13.97 -0.10 14.17
C CYS A 40 -15.11 -0.96 14.74
N GLU A 41 -14.87 -1.66 15.85
CA GLU A 41 -15.87 -2.48 16.55
C GLU A 41 -17.09 -1.65 16.97
N SER A 42 -16.87 -0.52 17.64
CA SER A 42 -17.95 0.37 18.11
C SER A 42 -18.84 0.92 16.98
N ARG A 43 -18.30 0.98 15.76
CA ARG A 43 -18.95 1.52 14.56
C ARG A 43 -19.44 0.43 13.61
N GLY A 44 -19.23 -0.84 13.93
CA GLY A 44 -19.56 -1.97 13.04
C GLY A 44 -18.75 -1.98 11.75
N ILE A 45 -17.53 -1.43 11.76
CA ILE A 45 -16.61 -1.42 10.61
C ILE A 45 -15.78 -2.70 10.66
N LYS A 46 -15.74 -3.45 9.55
CA LYS A 46 -14.84 -4.59 9.41
C LYS A 46 -13.40 -4.09 9.24
N LEU A 47 -12.49 -4.56 10.09
CA LEU A 47 -11.08 -4.21 10.07
C LEU A 47 -10.27 -5.32 9.36
N LEU A 48 -9.35 -4.92 8.50
CA LEU A 48 -8.36 -5.76 7.82
C LEU A 48 -6.99 -5.12 8.04
N PHE A 49 -6.00 -5.92 8.42
CA PHE A 49 -4.61 -5.49 8.42
C PHE A 49 -3.93 -5.86 7.10
N PHE A 50 -3.13 -4.95 6.59
CA PHE A 50 -2.45 -5.09 5.31
C PHE A 50 -1.03 -4.53 5.42
N LYS A 51 -0.03 -5.40 5.26
CA LYS A 51 1.35 -4.96 5.05
C LYS A 51 1.58 -4.83 3.55
N ALA A 52 1.75 -3.58 3.10
CA ALA A 52 2.02 -3.27 1.70
C ALA A 52 3.43 -3.75 1.26
N PRO A 53 3.63 -4.01 -0.05
CA PRO A 53 4.94 -4.30 -0.63
C PRO A 53 5.97 -3.19 -0.35
N SER A 54 7.18 -3.57 0.05
CA SER A 54 8.31 -2.66 0.30
C SER A 54 9.60 -3.47 0.49
N LEU A 55 10.74 -2.98 0.02
CA LEU A 55 12.05 -3.62 0.24
C LEU A 55 12.76 -3.13 1.50
N TYR A 56 12.52 -1.87 1.90
CA TYR A 56 13.21 -1.26 3.04
C TYR A 56 12.29 -0.28 3.80
N PRO A 57 12.47 -0.09 5.12
CA PRO A 57 13.23 -0.97 6.02
C PRO A 57 12.71 -2.40 5.98
N VAL A 58 13.60 -3.37 6.25
CA VAL A 58 13.25 -4.79 6.25
C VAL A 58 12.12 -5.02 7.25
N TRP A 59 11.07 -5.72 6.83
CA TRP A 59 10.01 -6.18 7.71
C TRP A 59 10.41 -7.54 8.27
N HIS A 60 10.92 -7.55 9.50
CA HIS A 60 11.45 -8.77 10.11
C HIS A 60 10.35 -9.76 10.49
N ASP A 61 10.67 -11.05 10.47
CA ASP A 61 9.74 -12.14 10.81
C ASP A 61 9.13 -11.96 12.22
N GLU A 62 9.92 -11.49 13.18
CA GLU A 62 9.42 -11.25 14.54
C GLU A 62 8.34 -10.14 14.59
N TRP A 63 8.41 -9.15 13.70
CA TRP A 63 7.38 -8.12 13.57
C TRP A 63 6.13 -8.69 12.90
N ASN A 64 6.31 -9.53 11.87
CA ASN A 64 5.21 -10.22 11.23
C ASN A 64 4.45 -11.10 12.22
N MET A 65 5.15 -11.93 12.98
CA MET A 65 4.58 -12.82 14.01
C MET A 65 3.79 -12.04 15.06
N GLN A 66 4.31 -10.90 15.54
CA GLN A 66 3.59 -10.06 16.52
C GLN A 66 2.26 -9.52 15.97
N ILE A 67 2.22 -9.14 14.68
CA ILE A 67 0.98 -8.69 14.04
C ILE A 67 0.03 -9.85 13.79
N GLU A 68 0.53 -11.02 13.38
CA GLU A 68 -0.26 -12.25 13.24
C GLU A 68 -0.92 -12.65 14.56
N GLU A 69 -0.16 -12.66 15.65
CA GLU A 69 -0.66 -12.98 16.99
C GLU A 69 -1.72 -11.98 17.45
N TYR A 70 -1.46 -10.67 17.31
CA TYR A 70 -2.44 -9.64 17.62
C TYR A 70 -3.71 -9.81 16.79
N ALA A 71 -3.58 -10.00 15.47
CA ALA A 71 -4.70 -10.15 14.56
C ALA A 71 -5.52 -11.40 14.90
N ALA A 72 -4.87 -12.54 15.19
CA ALA A 72 -5.51 -13.78 15.60
C ALA A 72 -6.27 -13.63 16.92
N ASN A 73 -5.70 -12.94 17.92
CA ASN A 73 -6.33 -12.71 19.22
C ASN A 73 -7.66 -11.96 19.12
N TYR A 74 -7.81 -11.08 18.13
CA TYR A 74 -9.02 -10.28 17.90
C TYR A 74 -9.83 -10.72 16.68
N GLY A 75 -9.47 -11.82 16.02
CA GLY A 75 -10.14 -12.30 14.81
C GLY A 75 -10.09 -11.33 13.64
N ILE A 76 -9.03 -10.52 13.55
CA ILE A 76 -8.80 -9.56 12.45
C ILE A 76 -8.08 -10.30 11.32
N PRO A 77 -8.58 -10.28 10.08
CA PRO A 77 -7.82 -10.78 8.93
C PRO A 77 -6.54 -9.96 8.74
N TYR A 78 -5.43 -10.63 8.41
CA TYR A 78 -4.15 -9.99 8.12
C TYR A 78 -3.59 -10.53 6.81
N ILE A 79 -3.09 -9.63 5.97
CA ILE A 79 -2.45 -9.93 4.69
C ILE A 79 -1.06 -9.31 4.69
N ASN A 80 -0.04 -10.15 4.54
CA ASN A 80 1.34 -9.72 4.32
C ASN A 80 1.68 -9.79 2.82
N ALA A 81 1.59 -8.69 2.09
CA ALA A 81 1.84 -8.67 0.65
C ALA A 81 3.32 -8.85 0.28
N LEU A 82 4.24 -8.83 1.25
CA LEU A 82 5.65 -9.14 1.02
C LEU A 82 5.86 -10.61 0.62
N GLU A 83 4.98 -11.50 1.06
CA GLU A 83 5.01 -12.92 0.69
C GLU A 83 4.39 -13.17 -0.69
N GLU A 84 3.80 -12.12 -1.29
CA GLU A 84 2.94 -12.22 -2.48
C GLU A 84 3.48 -11.40 -3.66
N ILE A 85 4.72 -10.90 -3.57
CA ILE A 85 5.36 -10.05 -4.59
C ILE A 85 5.27 -10.66 -6.00
N ASP A 86 5.62 -11.94 -6.13
CA ASP A 86 5.60 -12.64 -7.42
C ASP A 86 4.16 -12.83 -7.94
N ASN A 87 3.22 -13.12 -7.05
CA ASN A 87 1.80 -13.32 -7.41
C ASN A 87 1.13 -11.99 -7.81
N ILE A 88 1.53 -10.88 -7.20
CA ILE A 88 1.09 -9.53 -7.57
C ILE A 88 1.78 -9.10 -8.88
N GLY A 89 2.97 -9.62 -9.17
CA GLY A 89 3.78 -9.25 -10.34
C GLY A 89 4.49 -7.91 -10.16
N ILE A 90 4.92 -7.60 -8.94
CA ILE A 90 5.68 -6.38 -8.65
C ILE A 90 7.10 -6.50 -9.21
N ASP A 91 7.46 -5.54 -10.04
CA ASP A 91 8.81 -5.33 -10.55
C ASP A 91 9.38 -4.06 -9.90
N PHE A 92 10.28 -4.23 -8.94
CA PHE A 92 10.85 -3.11 -8.19
C PHE A 92 11.72 -2.16 -9.04
N ASP A 93 12.06 -2.53 -10.27
CA ASP A 93 12.73 -1.63 -11.21
C ASP A 93 11.75 -0.64 -11.86
N THR A 94 10.46 -0.96 -11.92
CA THR A 94 9.45 -0.19 -12.65
C THR A 94 8.25 0.27 -11.81
N ASP A 95 8.01 -0.37 -10.66
CA ASP A 95 6.80 -0.20 -9.86
C ASP A 95 6.99 0.64 -8.59
N THR A 96 8.16 1.25 -8.39
CA THR A 96 8.44 2.13 -7.24
C THR A 96 8.98 3.49 -7.67
N TYR A 97 8.67 4.53 -6.89
CA TYR A 97 9.11 5.91 -7.20
C TYR A 97 10.31 6.37 -6.36
N ASP A 98 10.72 5.58 -5.36
CA ASP A 98 11.73 5.95 -4.37
C ASP A 98 12.71 4.82 -4.05
N GLY A 99 12.98 3.96 -5.03
CA GLY A 99 14.02 2.95 -4.92
C GLY A 99 13.60 1.76 -4.08
N GLY A 100 12.36 1.31 -4.22
CA GLY A 100 11.87 0.08 -3.60
C GLY A 100 11.04 0.25 -2.32
N LEU A 101 10.81 1.48 -1.83
CA LEU A 101 10.15 1.71 -0.54
C LEU A 101 8.63 1.87 -0.69
N HIS A 102 8.19 2.65 -1.69
CA HIS A 102 6.80 2.93 -1.97
C HIS A 102 6.45 2.69 -3.44
N MET A 103 5.26 2.15 -3.66
CA MET A 103 4.74 1.88 -5.00
C MET A 103 4.51 3.18 -5.78
N SER A 104 4.97 3.21 -7.03
CA SER A 104 4.48 4.13 -8.05
C SER A 104 3.03 3.80 -8.39
N VAL A 105 2.42 4.63 -9.23
CA VAL A 105 1.09 4.39 -9.76
C VAL A 105 0.97 3.01 -10.44
N TYR A 106 2.06 2.54 -11.06
CA TYR A 106 2.11 1.25 -11.76
C TYR A 106 2.06 0.07 -10.79
N GLY A 107 2.86 0.11 -9.72
CA GLY A 107 2.82 -0.89 -8.66
C GLY A 107 1.51 -0.88 -7.89
N ALA A 108 0.99 0.32 -7.58
CA ALA A 108 -0.25 0.48 -6.83
C ALA A 108 -1.47 -0.11 -7.57
N GLU A 109 -1.50 0.00 -8.90
CA GLU A 109 -2.55 -0.62 -9.75
C GLU A 109 -2.50 -2.15 -9.69
N LYS A 110 -1.29 -2.75 -9.71
CA LYS A 110 -1.11 -4.20 -9.57
C LYS A 110 -1.59 -4.68 -8.21
N VAL A 111 -1.17 -4.02 -7.13
CA VAL A 111 -1.61 -4.32 -5.75
C VAL A 111 -3.12 -4.19 -5.63
N SER A 112 -3.72 -3.12 -6.17
CA SER A 112 -5.16 -2.89 -6.09
C SER A 112 -5.95 -3.97 -6.84
N SER A 113 -5.48 -4.37 -8.02
CA SER A 113 -6.10 -5.43 -8.82
C SER A 113 -6.04 -6.79 -8.14
N TRP A 114 -4.95 -7.07 -7.43
CA TRP A 114 -4.76 -8.30 -6.66
C TRP A 114 -5.58 -8.33 -5.37
N LEU A 115 -5.65 -7.21 -4.64
CA LEU A 115 -6.38 -7.10 -3.36
C LEU A 115 -7.91 -7.04 -3.54
N GLY A 116 -8.37 -6.42 -4.63
CA GLY A 116 -9.80 -6.18 -4.89
C GLY A 116 -10.72 -7.41 -4.76
N PRO A 117 -10.39 -8.57 -5.36
CA PRO A 117 -11.15 -9.80 -5.20
C PRO A 117 -11.31 -10.23 -3.74
N MET A 118 -10.26 -10.11 -2.92
CA MET A 118 -10.31 -10.47 -1.49
C MET A 118 -11.27 -9.55 -0.73
N LEU A 119 -11.22 -8.24 -0.99
CA LEU A 119 -12.14 -7.29 -0.36
C LEU A 119 -13.60 -7.55 -0.75
N ARG A 120 -13.86 -7.88 -2.02
CA ARG A 120 -15.18 -8.31 -2.48
C ARG A 120 -15.65 -9.55 -1.72
N ASP A 121 -14.79 -10.55 -1.57
CA ASP A 121 -15.12 -11.80 -0.88
C ASP A 121 -15.32 -11.59 0.63
N MET A 122 -14.71 -10.54 1.22
CA MET A 122 -14.98 -10.05 2.57
C MET A 122 -16.30 -9.26 2.70
N GLY A 123 -17.05 -9.13 1.61
CA GLY A 123 -18.36 -8.49 1.55
C GLY A 123 -18.32 -6.99 1.29
N LEU A 124 -17.26 -6.47 0.65
CA LEU A 124 -17.27 -5.11 0.13
C LEU A 124 -18.39 -4.98 -0.92
N PRO A 125 -19.36 -4.06 -0.74
CA PRO A 125 -20.48 -3.95 -1.66
C PRO A 125 -20.04 -3.51 -3.05
N ASP A 126 -20.66 -4.13 -4.06
CA ASP A 126 -20.52 -3.69 -5.45
C ASP A 126 -21.50 -2.53 -5.71
N HIS A 127 -20.95 -1.39 -6.11
CA HIS A 127 -21.72 -0.17 -6.38
C HIS A 127 -21.75 0.22 -7.87
N ARG A 128 -21.38 -0.68 -8.80
CA ARG A 128 -21.35 -0.35 -10.24
C ARG A 128 -22.71 0.06 -10.81
N GLU A 129 -23.80 -0.42 -10.23
CA GLU A 129 -25.17 -0.09 -10.63
C GLU A 129 -25.70 1.23 -9.99
N ASP A 130 -24.95 1.83 -9.06
CA ASP A 130 -25.29 3.15 -8.50
C ASP A 130 -24.83 4.24 -9.48
N THR A 131 -25.78 4.81 -10.21
CA THR A 131 -25.48 5.80 -11.26
C THR A 131 -24.81 7.06 -10.72
N ALA A 132 -25.12 7.49 -9.49
CA ALA A 132 -24.49 8.67 -8.90
C ALA A 132 -23.03 8.40 -8.54
N LEU A 133 -22.74 7.22 -8.00
CA LEU A 133 -21.36 6.79 -7.72
C LEU A 133 -20.57 6.55 -9.01
N THR A 134 -21.15 5.85 -9.99
CA THR A 134 -20.49 5.55 -11.25
C THR A 134 -20.13 6.82 -12.02
N SER A 135 -21.01 7.83 -12.10
CA SER A 135 -20.65 9.11 -12.73
C SER A 135 -19.50 9.83 -12.01
N LEU A 136 -19.46 9.78 -10.67
CA LEU A 136 -18.36 10.35 -9.91
C LEU A 136 -17.05 9.55 -10.12
N TRP A 137 -17.14 8.24 -10.24
CA TRP A 137 -15.99 7.37 -10.52
C TRP A 137 -15.44 7.58 -11.92
N GLU A 138 -16.29 7.78 -12.92
CA GLU A 138 -15.89 8.12 -14.28
C GLU A 138 -15.08 9.43 -14.31
N GLU A 139 -15.56 10.49 -13.63
CA GLU A 139 -14.83 11.75 -13.51
C GLU A 139 -13.47 11.56 -12.82
N LYS A 140 -13.45 10.83 -11.71
CA LYS A 140 -12.21 10.56 -10.96
C LYS A 140 -11.23 9.73 -11.77
N THR A 141 -11.71 8.76 -12.53
CA THR A 141 -10.90 7.89 -13.41
C THR A 141 -10.31 8.72 -14.54
N ALA A 142 -11.10 9.55 -15.21
CA ALA A 142 -10.61 10.43 -16.26
C ALA A 142 -9.53 11.38 -15.74
N ARG A 143 -9.72 11.96 -14.54
CA ARG A 143 -8.70 12.79 -13.89
C ARG A 143 -7.45 12.00 -13.53
N TYR A 144 -7.62 10.80 -12.97
CA TYR A 144 -6.53 9.91 -12.59
C TYR A 144 -5.64 9.57 -13.81
N GLU A 145 -6.24 9.14 -14.91
CA GLU A 145 -5.53 8.83 -16.15
C GLU A 145 -4.85 10.07 -16.74
N ALA A 146 -5.54 11.21 -16.79
CA ALA A 146 -4.95 12.46 -17.30
C ALA A 146 -3.72 12.90 -16.49
N VAL A 147 -3.75 12.77 -15.15
CA VAL A 147 -2.62 13.09 -14.27
C VAL A 147 -1.49 12.08 -14.47
N LYS A 148 -1.81 10.78 -14.52
CA LYS A 148 -0.83 9.71 -14.77
C LYS A 148 -0.09 9.93 -16.09
N GLU A 149 -0.82 10.20 -17.17
CA GLU A 149 -0.22 10.48 -18.48
C GLU A 149 0.62 11.77 -18.48
N ALA A 150 0.14 12.83 -17.82
CA ALA A 150 0.88 14.09 -17.73
C ALA A 150 2.20 13.93 -16.98
N GLN A 151 2.18 13.24 -15.83
CA GLN A 151 3.38 12.92 -15.08
C GLN A 151 4.31 11.99 -15.86
N ALA A 152 3.78 10.96 -16.54
CA ALA A 152 4.60 10.07 -17.37
C ALA A 152 5.32 10.82 -18.50
N ARG A 153 4.63 11.77 -19.17
CA ARG A 153 5.25 12.64 -20.19
C ARG A 153 6.32 13.55 -19.58
N GLU A 154 6.01 14.19 -18.46
CA GLU A 154 6.96 15.06 -17.77
C GLU A 154 8.22 14.29 -17.33
N PHE A 155 8.04 13.11 -16.74
CA PHE A 155 9.14 12.26 -16.31
C PHE A 155 9.98 11.79 -17.50
N ALA A 156 9.35 11.43 -18.62
CA ALA A 156 10.07 11.07 -19.84
C ALA A 156 10.88 12.24 -20.43
N GLU A 157 10.41 13.49 -20.27
CA GLU A 157 11.08 14.69 -20.77
C GLU A 157 12.21 15.16 -19.84
N LYS A 158 11.97 15.15 -18.53
CA LYS A 158 12.84 15.80 -17.53
C LYS A 158 13.65 14.84 -16.66
N GLY A 159 13.22 13.58 -16.56
CA GLY A 159 13.75 12.60 -15.61
C GLY A 159 13.28 12.81 -14.16
N TYR A 160 12.36 13.75 -13.91
CA TYR A 160 11.75 14.00 -12.60
C TYR A 160 10.39 14.69 -12.76
N LEU A 161 9.57 14.69 -11.71
CA LEU A 161 8.31 15.41 -11.66
C LEU A 161 8.48 16.75 -10.93
N SER A 162 8.13 17.87 -11.56
CA SER A 162 8.37 19.19 -10.97
C SER A 162 7.62 19.41 -9.65
N GLN A 163 6.46 18.76 -9.48
CA GLN A 163 5.68 18.83 -8.24
C GLN A 163 6.43 18.29 -7.02
N PHE A 164 7.33 17.31 -7.23
CA PHE A 164 8.06 16.62 -6.17
C PHE A 164 9.56 16.97 -6.18
N ALA A 165 9.97 17.92 -7.02
CA ALA A 165 11.34 18.39 -7.09
C ALA A 165 11.69 19.18 -5.81
N GLY A 166 12.58 18.65 -4.99
CA GLY A 166 13.04 19.26 -3.74
C GLY A 166 12.56 18.58 -2.45
N GLU A 167 11.88 17.43 -2.55
CA GLU A 167 11.54 16.58 -1.39
C GLU A 167 12.66 15.56 -1.04
N GLU A 168 13.94 15.89 -1.31
CA GLU A 168 15.09 15.06 -0.91
C GLU A 168 15.41 15.17 0.60
#